data_AF-A0A6N7LIS4-F1
#
_entry.id   AF-A0A6N7LIS4-F1
#
_cell.length_a   1.000
_cell.length_b   1.000
_cell.length_c   1.000
_cell.angle_alpha   90.00
_cell.angle_beta   90.00
_cell.angle_gamma   90.00
#
_symmetry.space_group_name_H-M   'P 1'
#
loop_
_entity.id
_entity.type
_entity.pdbx_description
1 polymer ?
#
loop_
_entity_poly.entity_id
_entity_poly.type
_entity_poly.pdbx_seq_one_letter_code
_entity_poly.pdbx_strand_id
1 'polypeptide(L)'
;MTQLTFGKKIKELRTKKGLTLDQLAATTGSSKSYIWELENKDPPRPSAEKLAAIAAALGVTTDYLIGREEVTLADAEDKAFFREYSQMPDDTREKIRAMARLLGGKKE
;
A
#
# COMPACT_ATOMS: atom_id res chain seq x y z
N MET A 1 -22.90 -1.32 2.35
CA MET A 1 -21.88 -1.48 1.30
C MET A 1 -21.00 -2.64 1.72
N THR A 2 -20.88 -3.68 0.91
CA THR A 2 -20.09 -4.88 1.25
C THR A 2 -18.61 -4.51 1.29
N GLN A 3 -17.92 -4.84 2.37
CA GLN A 3 -16.48 -4.63 2.48
C GLN A 3 -15.77 -5.40 1.35
N LEU A 4 -14.84 -4.74 0.64
CA LEU A 4 -14.04 -5.39 -0.40
C LEU A 4 -13.25 -6.55 0.21
N THR A 5 -13.33 -7.72 -0.44
CA THR A 5 -12.52 -8.88 -0.05
C THR A 5 -11.03 -8.58 -0.25
N PHE A 6 -10.17 -9.30 0.47
CA PHE A 6 -8.71 -9.17 0.39
C PHE A 6 -8.20 -9.11 -1.06
N GLY A 7 -8.59 -10.09 -1.88
CA GLY A 7 -8.14 -10.16 -3.27
C GLY A 7 -8.62 -9.00 -4.13
N LYS A 8 -9.86 -8.53 -3.91
CA LYS A 8 -10.39 -7.35 -4.60
C LYS A 8 -9.62 -6.08 -4.24
N LYS A 9 -9.23 -5.91 -2.97
CA LYS A 9 -8.39 -4.78 -2.53
C LYS A 9 -7.03 -4.76 -3.23
N ILE A 10 -6.35 -5.90 -3.33
CA ILE A 10 -5.08 -6.00 -4.05
C ILE A 10 -5.26 -5.60 -5.51
N LYS A 11 -6.26 -6.18 -6.19
CA LYS A 11 -6.53 -5.89 -7.59
C LYS A 11 -6.79 -4.41 -7.83
N GLU A 12 -7.66 -3.81 -7.01
CA GLU A 12 -8.00 -2.39 -7.10
C GLU A 12 -6.76 -1.50 -6.94
N LEU A 13 -6.00 -1.68 -5.85
CA LEU A 13 -4.79 -0.91 -5.59
C LEU A 13 -3.74 -1.08 -6.69
N ARG A 14 -3.53 -2.32 -7.17
CA ARG A 14 -2.60 -2.60 -8.27
C ARG A 14 -3.02 -1.84 -9.53
N THR A 15 -4.30 -1.89 -9.90
CA THR A 15 -4.81 -1.20 -11.09
C THR A 15 -4.80 0.32 -10.94
N LYS A 16 -5.11 0.86 -9.75
CA LYS A 16 -5.01 2.30 -9.44
C LYS A 16 -3.59 2.83 -9.63
N LYS A 17 -2.58 1.98 -9.36
CA LYS A 17 -1.16 2.29 -9.59
C LYS A 17 -0.67 2.00 -11.02
N GLY A 18 -1.54 1.54 -11.92
CA GLY A 18 -1.16 1.17 -13.30
C GLY A 18 -0.23 -0.04 -13.39
N LEU A 19 -0.14 -0.86 -12.35
CA LEU A 19 0.76 -2.01 -12.30
C LEU A 19 0.14 -3.23 -12.99
N THR A 20 0.93 -3.92 -13.80
CA THR A 20 0.63 -5.27 -14.30
C THR A 20 0.84 -6.32 -13.19
N LEU A 21 0.30 -7.52 -13.38
CA LEU A 21 0.55 -8.65 -12.47
C LEU A 21 2.05 -8.98 -12.38
N ASP A 22 2.76 -8.93 -13.52
CA ASP A 22 4.20 -9.20 -13.58
C ASP A 22 5.02 -8.16 -12.81
N GLN A 23 4.64 -6.88 -12.90
CA GLN A 23 5.31 -5.81 -12.15
C GLN A 23 5.10 -5.97 -10.64
N LEU A 24 3.86 -6.24 -10.18
CA LEU A 24 3.61 -6.45 -8.76
C LEU A 24 4.32 -7.72 -8.25
N ALA A 25 4.36 -8.77 -9.07
CA ALA A 25 5.08 -10.00 -8.75
C ALA A 25 6.58 -9.75 -8.57
N ALA A 26 7.21 -9.04 -9.51
CA ALA A 26 8.63 -8.67 -9.43
C ALA A 26 8.95 -7.86 -8.17
N THR A 27 8.19 -6.80 -7.88
CA THR A 27 8.43 -5.92 -6.71
C THR A 27 8.25 -6.64 -5.37
N THR A 28 7.45 -7.72 -5.33
CA THR A 28 7.16 -8.48 -4.11
C THR A 28 7.93 -9.80 -4.01
N GLY A 29 8.86 -10.06 -4.95
CA GLY A 29 9.61 -11.32 -5.04
C GLY A 29 8.71 -12.55 -5.18
N SER A 30 7.58 -12.40 -5.88
CA SER A 30 6.54 -13.42 -6.05
C SER A 30 6.40 -13.82 -7.52
N SER A 31 5.65 -14.90 -7.80
CA SER A 31 5.30 -15.26 -9.18
C SER A 31 4.04 -14.53 -9.64
N LYS A 32 3.92 -14.30 -10.96
CA LYS A 32 2.69 -13.75 -11.57
C LYS A 32 1.45 -14.55 -11.18
N SER A 33 1.54 -15.88 -11.24
CA SER A 33 0.46 -16.79 -10.89
C SER A 33 0.05 -16.65 -9.43
N TYR A 34 0.99 -16.42 -8.51
CA TYR A 34 0.69 -16.19 -7.10
C TYR A 34 -0.07 -14.88 -6.89
N ILE A 35 0.33 -13.78 -7.53
CA ILE A 35 -0.41 -12.51 -7.45
C ILE A 35 -1.82 -12.67 -8.02
N TRP A 36 -1.97 -13.36 -9.15
CA TRP A 36 -3.28 -13.67 -9.71
C TRP A 36 -4.13 -14.50 -8.75
N GLU A 37 -3.55 -15.51 -8.10
CA GLU A 37 -4.23 -16.33 -7.10
C GLU A 37 -4.71 -15.49 -5.91
N LEU A 38 -3.88 -14.58 -5.40
CA LEU A 38 -4.26 -13.68 -4.32
C LEU A 38 -5.43 -12.75 -4.70
N GLU A 39 -5.50 -12.32 -5.96
CA GLU A 39 -6.57 -11.43 -6.44
C GLU A 39 -7.90 -12.15 -6.68
N ASN A 40 -7.88 -13.45 -7.04
CA ASN A 40 -9.04 -14.15 -7.59
C ASN A 40 -9.52 -15.35 -6.76
N LYS A 41 -8.69 -15.95 -5.90
CA LYS A 41 -9.12 -17.05 -5.02
C LYS A 41 -9.60 -16.55 -3.67
N ASP A 42 -10.50 -17.33 -3.05
CA ASP A 42 -11.05 -17.08 -1.72
C ASP A 42 -11.08 -18.39 -0.90
N PRO A 43 -10.43 -18.47 0.28
CA PRO A 43 -9.63 -17.43 0.94
C PRO A 43 -8.15 -17.44 0.49
N PRO A 44 -7.59 -16.28 0.13
CA PRO A 44 -6.16 -16.16 -0.08
C PRO A 44 -5.44 -16.17 1.29
N ARG A 45 -4.38 -16.97 1.41
CA ARG A 45 -3.59 -17.10 2.67
C ARG A 45 -2.11 -16.81 2.41
N PRO A 46 -1.72 -15.54 2.20
CA PRO A 46 -0.31 -15.18 2.10
C PRO A 46 0.40 -15.33 3.45
N SER A 47 1.71 -15.58 3.42
CA SER A 47 2.53 -15.46 4.63
C SER A 47 2.60 -13.99 5.10
N ALA A 48 2.95 -13.76 6.36
CA ALA A 48 3.12 -12.40 6.89
C ALA A 48 4.15 -11.58 6.10
N GLU A 49 5.23 -12.23 5.68
CA GLU A 49 6.27 -11.63 4.84
C GLU A 49 5.72 -11.19 3.47
N LYS A 50 4.96 -12.07 2.79
CA LYS A 50 4.34 -11.75 1.51
C LYS A 50 3.29 -10.64 1.64
N LEU A 51 2.50 -10.68 2.69
CA LEU A 51 1.52 -9.64 2.99
C LEU A 51 2.20 -8.27 3.20
N ALA A 52 3.28 -8.23 3.98
CA ALA A 52 4.04 -7.00 4.22
C ALA A 52 4.66 -6.44 2.93
N ALA A 53 5.28 -7.30 2.11
CA ALA A 53 5.86 -6.92 0.83
C ALA A 53 4.80 -6.35 -0.14
N ILE A 54 3.63 -7.00 -0.23
CA ILE A 54 2.52 -6.51 -1.07
C ILE A 54 1.99 -5.18 -0.55
N ALA A 55 1.77 -5.04 0.76
CA ALA A 55 1.31 -3.78 1.35
C ALA A 55 2.29 -2.63 1.07
N ALA A 56 3.60 -2.88 1.21
CA ALA A 56 4.64 -1.92 0.90
C ALA A 56 4.62 -1.52 -0.59
N ALA A 57 4.60 -2.49 -1.50
CA ALA A 57 4.55 -2.22 -2.95
C ALA A 57 3.30 -1.43 -3.36
N LEU A 58 2.17 -1.70 -2.70
CA LEU A 58 0.90 -1.00 -2.92
C LEU A 58 0.76 0.30 -2.11
N GLY A 59 1.74 0.67 -1.27
CA GLY A 59 1.73 1.92 -0.51
C GLY A 59 0.62 2.00 0.55
N VAL A 60 0.25 0.87 1.15
CA VAL A 60 -0.77 0.78 2.20
C VAL A 60 -0.26 -0.01 3.40
N THR A 61 -1.08 -0.17 4.44
CA THR A 61 -0.78 -1.02 5.59
C THR A 61 -1.29 -2.45 5.38
N THR A 62 -0.67 -3.41 6.08
CA THR A 62 -1.14 -4.80 6.11
C THR A 62 -2.56 -4.91 6.66
N ASP A 63 -2.88 -4.09 7.68
CA ASP A 63 -4.18 -4.01 8.34
C ASP A 63 -5.31 -3.62 7.38
N TYR A 64 -5.01 -2.71 6.45
CA TYR A 64 -5.96 -2.32 5.41
C TYR A 64 -6.29 -3.48 4.48
N LEU A 65 -5.28 -4.24 4.04
CA LEU A 65 -5.48 -5.39 3.14
C LEU A 65 -6.32 -6.48 3.81
N ILE A 66 -6.04 -6.83 5.07
CA ILE A 66 -6.78 -7.86 5.81
C ILE A 66 -8.17 -7.41 6.29
N GLY A 67 -8.47 -6.10 6.25
CA GLY A 67 -9.81 -5.58 6.48
C GLY A 67 -10.24 -5.46 7.94
N ARG A 68 -9.34 -5.10 8.85
CA ARG A 68 -9.77 -4.64 10.19
C ARG A 68 -10.71 -3.44 10.01
N GLU A 69 -11.92 -3.52 10.57
CA GLU A 69 -13.11 -2.72 10.18
C GLU A 69 -13.03 -1.19 10.40
N GLU A 70 -11.88 -0.62 10.75
CA GLU A 70 -11.75 0.79 11.11
C GLU A 70 -10.67 1.55 10.32
N VAL A 71 -10.06 0.92 9.30
CA VAL A 71 -8.95 1.54 8.56
C VAL A 71 -9.44 2.03 7.20
N THR A 72 -9.47 3.36 7.01
CA THR A 72 -9.74 3.95 5.69
C THR A 72 -8.51 3.82 4.78
N LEU A 73 -8.71 3.99 3.47
CA LEU A 73 -7.59 3.99 2.52
C LEU A 73 -6.63 5.15 2.80
N ALA A 74 -7.16 6.34 3.12
CA ALA A 74 -6.35 7.51 3.45
C ALA A 74 -5.48 7.26 4.69
N ASP A 75 -6.07 6.71 5.77
CA ASP A 75 -5.31 6.37 6.98
C ASP A 75 -4.19 5.34 6.68
N ALA A 76 -4.46 4.40 5.78
CA ALA A 76 -3.50 3.37 5.38
C ALA A 76 -2.35 3.95 4.55
N GLU A 77 -2.67 4.81 3.57
CA GLU A 77 -1.70 5.52 2.73
C GLU A 77 -0.84 6.45 3.59
N ASP A 78 -1.43 7.25 4.49
CA ASP A 78 -0.71 8.17 5.38
C ASP A 78 0.22 7.44 6.35
N LYS A 79 -0.24 6.34 6.97
CA LYS A 79 0.61 5.52 7.86
C LYS A 79 1.74 4.84 7.09
N ALA A 80 1.49 4.38 5.86
CA ALA A 80 2.52 3.81 5.01
C ALA A 80 3.56 4.85 4.63
N PHE A 81 3.13 6.04 4.23
CA PHE A 81 3.98 7.17 3.93
C PHE A 81 4.83 7.59 5.14
N PHE A 82 4.23 7.76 6.32
CA PHE A 82 4.98 8.14 7.53
C PHE A 82 6.08 7.14 7.88
N ARG A 83 5.81 5.83 7.72
CA ARG A 83 6.82 4.79 7.94
C ARG A 83 7.99 4.97 6.98
N GLU A 84 7.73 5.14 5.70
CA GLU A 84 8.77 5.36 4.68
C GLU A 84 9.55 6.65 4.97
N TYR A 85 8.84 7.77 5.18
CA TYR A 85 9.38 9.07 5.56
C TYR A 85 10.31 8.97 6.77
N SER A 86 9.93 8.22 7.82
CA SER A 86 10.72 8.08 9.05
C SER A 86 12.09 7.41 8.85
N GLN A 87 12.24 6.64 7.78
CA GLN A 87 13.48 5.92 7.44
C GLN A 87 14.34 6.67 6.41
N MET A 88 13.84 7.76 5.83
CA MET A 88 14.60 8.57 4.87
C MET A 88 15.73 9.35 5.55
N PRO A 89 16.81 9.70 4.83
CA PRO A 89 17.86 10.58 5.35
C PRO A 89 17.33 11.94 5.84
N ASP A 90 18.01 12.53 6.83
CA ASP A 90 17.60 13.81 7.44
C ASP A 90 17.41 14.93 6.42
N ASP A 91 18.35 15.08 5.48
CA ASP A 91 18.31 16.10 4.44
C ASP A 91 17.06 15.98 3.55
N THR A 92 16.64 14.74 3.28
CA THR A 92 15.47 14.42 2.47
C THR A 92 14.20 14.74 3.25
N ARG A 93 14.14 14.36 4.53
CA ARG A 93 13.03 14.70 5.42
C ARG A 93 12.89 16.21 5.62
N GLU A 94 13.99 16.95 5.68
CA GLU A 94 14.00 18.41 5.74
C GLU A 94 13.38 19.04 4.49
N LYS A 95 13.81 18.59 3.30
CA LYS A 95 13.24 19.06 2.02
C LYS A 95 11.74 18.77 1.95
N ILE A 96 11.30 17.58 2.32
CA ILE A 96 9.88 17.20 2.34
C ILE A 96 9.09 18.12 3.29
N ARG A 97 9.58 18.36 4.51
CA ARG A 97 8.93 19.28 5.47
C ARG A 97 8.90 20.72 4.98
N ALA A 98 9.96 21.19 4.31
CA ALA A 98 9.99 22.52 3.72
C ALA A 98 8.93 22.67 2.62
N MET A 99 8.83 21.69 1.72
CA MET A 99 7.80 21.67 0.67
C MET A 99 6.39 21.63 1.25
N ALA A 100 6.15 20.82 2.29
CA ALA A 100 4.84 20.77 2.95
C ALA A 100 4.41 22.14 3.51
N ARG A 101 5.34 22.92 4.08
CA ARG A 101 5.07 24.29 4.56
C ARG A 101 4.73 25.27 3.43
N LEU A 102 5.35 25.11 2.26
CA LEU A 102 5.08 25.95 1.08
C LEU A 102 3.71 25.63 0.48
N LEU A 103 3.36 24.34 0.39
CA LEU A 103 2.11 23.87 -0.20
C LEU A 103 0.90 24.07 0.72
N GLY A 104 1.09 23.88 2.03
CA GLY A 104 0.07 24.10 3.05
C GLY A 104 -0.12 25.57 3.38
N GLY A 105 -0.16 26.43 2.35
CA GLY A 105 -0.15 27.90 2.41
C GLY A 105 -0.92 28.45 3.60
N LYS A 106 -0.40 29.56 4.18
CA LYS A 106 -0.95 30.24 5.37
C LYS A 106 -2.46 30.03 5.45
N LYS A 107 -2.92 29.30 6.48
CA LYS A 107 -4.32 29.44 6.91
C LYS A 107 -4.53 30.93 7.13
N GLU A 108 -5.29 31.56 6.24
CA GLU A 108 -5.89 32.87 6.52
C GLU A 108 -6.82 32.77 7.73
#